data_AF-A0A843MBZ0-F1
#
_entry.id   AF-A0A843MBZ0-F1
#
_cell.length_a   1.000
_cell.length_b   1.000
_cell.length_c   1.000
_cell.angle_alpha   90.00
_cell.angle_beta   90.00
_cell.angle_gamma   90.00
#
_symmetry.space_group_name_H-M   'P 1'
#
loop_
_entity.id
_entity.type
_entity.pdbx_description
1 polymer ?
#
loop_
_entity_poly.entity_id
_entity_poly.type
_entity_poly.pdbx_seq_one_letter_code
_entity_poly.pdbx_strand_id
1 'polypeptide(L)'
;MKLEEYKKILLAAIDKEVDAYAFYISLSEKVKDPALKGTFKELAQEETYHRKTLQEYLSGAKKELKFDEVKDYHISDTIEKPKPSMDLKPLEGLQVAIKRE
;
A
#
# COMPACT_ATOMS: atom_id res chain seq x y z
N MET A 1 -10.48 18.87 -11.64
CA MET A 1 -9.03 18.60 -11.67
C MET A 1 -8.49 18.81 -13.07
N LYS A 2 -7.31 19.41 -13.24
CA LYS A 2 -6.67 19.50 -14.57
C LYS A 2 -6.04 18.15 -14.93
N LEU A 3 -6.01 17.79 -16.22
CA LEU A 3 -5.45 16.50 -16.68
C LEU A 3 -4.00 16.26 -16.21
N GLU A 4 -3.18 17.30 -16.19
CA GLU A 4 -1.79 17.21 -15.73
C GLU A 4 -1.67 16.98 -14.22
N GLU A 5 -2.58 17.56 -13.43
CA GLU A 5 -2.66 17.33 -12.00
C GLU A 5 -3.11 15.90 -11.69
N TYR A 6 -4.02 15.36 -12.50
CA TYR A 6 -4.44 13.96 -12.44
C TYR A 6 -3.30 12.98 -12.70
N LYS A 7 -2.55 13.17 -13.79
CA LYS A 7 -1.38 12.33 -14.08
C LYS A 7 -0.34 12.39 -12.97
N LYS A 8 -0.10 13.59 -12.40
CA LYS A 8 0.85 13.77 -11.30
C LYS A 8 0.43 13.00 -10.04
N ILE A 9 -0.86 13.00 -9.71
CA ILE A 9 -1.39 12.22 -8.58
C ILE A 9 -1.23 10.72 -8.83
N LEU A 10 -1.55 10.23 -10.04
CA LEU A 10 -1.35 8.83 -10.39
C LEU A 10 0.11 8.40 -10.33
N LEU A 11 1.03 9.23 -10.83
CA LEU A 11 2.47 8.97 -10.76
C LEU A 11 2.95 8.88 -9.29
N ALA A 12 2.52 9.83 -8.45
CA ALA A 12 2.84 9.80 -7.03
C ALA A 12 2.25 8.57 -6.31
N ALA A 13 1.06 8.11 -6.71
CA ALA A 13 0.46 6.89 -6.18
C ALA A 13 1.26 5.65 -6.61
N ILE A 14 1.65 5.56 -7.89
CA ILE A 14 2.50 4.46 -8.40
C ILE A 14 3.82 4.37 -7.63
N ASP A 15 4.47 5.50 -7.35
CA ASP A 15 5.71 5.53 -6.57
C ASP A 15 5.49 5.02 -5.14
N LYS A 16 4.36 5.37 -4.51
CA LYS A 16 3.99 4.84 -3.19
C LYS A 16 3.79 3.33 -3.20
N GLU A 17 3.21 2.74 -4.24
CA GLU A 17 3.05 1.28 -4.31
C GLU A 17 4.39 0.56 -4.43
N VAL A 18 5.35 1.16 -5.14
CA VAL A 18 6.73 0.62 -5.22
C VAL A 18 7.41 0.66 -3.84
N ASP A 19 7.24 1.76 -3.11
CA ASP A 19 7.76 1.90 -1.75
C ASP A 19 7.09 0.91 -0.78
N ALA A 20 5.77 0.73 -0.88
CA ALA A 20 5.00 -0.22 -0.07
C ALA A 20 5.44 -1.67 -0.34
N TYR A 21 5.61 -2.05 -1.61
CA TYR A 21 6.16 -3.34 -2.01
C TYR A 21 7.51 -3.60 -1.36
N ALA A 22 8.47 -2.69 -1.53
CA ALA A 22 9.82 -2.84 -0.99
C ALA A 22 9.79 -2.94 0.55
N PHE A 23 8.89 -2.20 1.18
CA PHE A 23 8.69 -2.20 2.62
C PHE A 23 8.16 -3.54 3.13
N TYR A 24 7.10 -4.09 2.54
CA TYR A 24 6.54 -5.38 2.94
C TYR A 24 7.48 -6.55 2.67
N ILE A 25 8.21 -6.54 1.55
CA ILE A 25 9.27 -7.52 1.30
C ILE A 25 10.33 -7.46 2.40
N SER A 26 10.83 -6.25 2.71
CA SER A 26 11.82 -6.05 3.77
C SER A 26 11.31 -6.48 5.15
N LEU A 27 10.02 -6.28 5.45
CA LEU A 27 9.39 -6.77 6.68
C LEU A 27 9.30 -8.29 6.69
N SER A 28 8.91 -8.92 5.58
CA SER A 28 8.81 -10.38 5.46
C SER A 28 10.15 -11.08 5.68
N GLU A 29 11.27 -10.41 5.37
CA GLU A 29 12.62 -10.91 5.60
C GLU A 29 13.07 -10.74 7.06
N LYS A 30 12.56 -9.70 7.75
CA LYS A 30 12.93 -9.38 9.14
C LYS A 30 12.13 -10.18 10.16
N VAL A 31 10.91 -10.58 9.85
CA VAL A 31 10.07 -11.35 10.78
C VAL A 31 10.48 -12.82 10.82
N LYS A 32 10.52 -13.38 12.04
CA LYS A 32 10.86 -14.78 12.29
C LYS A 32 9.65 -15.71 12.21
N ASP A 33 8.46 -15.16 12.44
CA ASP A 33 7.22 -15.92 12.42
C ASP A 33 6.82 -16.27 10.97
N PRO A 34 6.63 -17.56 10.65
CA PRO A 34 6.33 -17.99 9.29
C PRO A 34 4.95 -17.54 8.80
N ALA A 35 3.97 -17.35 9.68
CA ALA A 35 2.65 -16.84 9.31
C ALA A 35 2.73 -15.37 8.92
N LEU A 36 3.42 -14.54 9.73
CA LEU A 36 3.65 -13.13 9.39
C LEU A 36 4.45 -12.95 8.10
N LYS A 37 5.45 -13.81 7.89
CA LYS A 37 6.24 -13.81 6.67
C LYS A 37 5.36 -14.07 5.44
N GLY A 38 4.40 -14.99 5.54
CA GLY A 38 3.39 -15.24 4.52
C GLY A 38 2.54 -13.99 4.26
N THR A 39 1.94 -13.43 5.33
CA THR A 39 1.08 -12.25 5.23
C THR A 39 1.79 -11.05 4.58
N PHE A 40 3.01 -10.72 4.98
CA PHE A 40 3.72 -9.60 4.35
C PHE A 40 4.11 -9.86 2.89
N LYS A 41 4.36 -11.12 2.52
CA LYS A 41 4.60 -11.45 1.10
C LYS A 41 3.33 -11.32 0.28
N GLU A 42 2.19 -11.74 0.81
CA GLU A 42 0.88 -11.56 0.18
C GLU A 42 0.56 -10.08 0.01
N LEU A 43 0.72 -9.27 1.06
CA LEU A 43 0.56 -7.81 0.98
C LEU A 43 1.50 -7.19 -0.06
N ALA A 44 2.78 -7.58 -0.10
CA ALA A 44 3.68 -7.12 -1.14
C ALA A 44 3.17 -7.50 -2.55
N GLN A 45 2.63 -8.71 -2.73
CA GLN A 45 2.07 -9.11 -4.02
C GLN A 45 0.86 -8.27 -4.42
N GLU A 46 -0.04 -7.95 -3.50
CA GLU A 46 -1.19 -7.05 -3.74
C GLU A 46 -0.74 -5.69 -4.29
N GLU A 47 0.33 -5.10 -3.76
CA GLU A 47 0.86 -3.82 -4.27
C GLU A 47 1.30 -3.87 -5.73
N THR A 48 1.71 -5.04 -6.23
CA THR A 48 2.03 -5.19 -7.66
C THR A 48 0.78 -5.08 -8.54
N TYR A 49 -0.37 -5.56 -8.06
CA TYR A 49 -1.65 -5.42 -8.74
C TYR A 49 -2.18 -3.98 -8.66
N HIS A 50 -2.03 -3.31 -7.51
CA HIS A 50 -2.34 -1.88 -7.36
C HIS A 50 -1.53 -1.04 -8.34
N ARG A 51 -0.21 -1.21 -8.35
CA ARG A 51 0.70 -0.53 -9.29
C ARG A 51 0.28 -0.73 -10.74
N LYS A 52 0.02 -1.98 -11.14
CA LYS A 52 -0.42 -2.30 -12.51
C LYS A 52 -1.72 -1.59 -12.86
N THR A 53 -2.68 -1.60 -11.93
CA THR A 53 -3.97 -0.93 -12.10
C THR A 53 -3.80 0.58 -12.30
N LEU A 54 -2.96 1.23 -11.48
CA LEU A 54 -2.66 2.65 -11.63
C LEU A 54 -1.94 2.97 -12.96
N GLN A 55 -1.05 2.09 -13.43
CA GLN A 55 -0.40 2.22 -14.74
C GLN A 55 -1.39 2.09 -15.91
N GLU A 56 -2.40 1.22 -15.79
CA GLU A 56 -3.48 1.09 -16.78
C GLU A 56 -4.35 2.36 -16.85
N TYR A 57 -4.57 3.03 -15.71
CA TYR A 57 -5.25 4.33 -15.67
C TYR A 57 -4.39 5.46 -16.23
N LEU A 58 -3.09 5.46 -15.95
CA LEU A 58 -2.16 6.47 -16.47
C LEU A 58 -1.99 6.37 -18.00
N SER A 59 -1.92 5.14 -18.53
CA SER A 59 -1.78 4.88 -19.98
C SER A 59 -3.08 5.08 -20.77
N GLY A 60 -4.21 5.27 -20.08
CA GLY A 60 -5.53 5.39 -20.72
C GLY A 60 -6.11 4.06 -21.22
N ALA A 61 -5.51 2.92 -20.85
CA ALA A 61 -6.03 1.59 -21.14
C ALA A 61 -7.36 1.32 -20.40
N LYS A 62 -7.53 1.91 -19.21
CA LYS A 62 -8.82 2.02 -18.52
C LYS A 62 -9.37 3.43 -18.70
N LYS A 63 -10.60 3.51 -19.25
CA LYS A 63 -11.19 4.79 -19.71
C LYS A 63 -11.83 5.64 -18.62
N GLU A 64 -12.23 5.07 -17.48
CA GLU A 64 -12.91 5.83 -16.41
C GLU A 64 -12.59 5.26 -15.01
N LEU A 65 -12.18 6.13 -14.09
CA LEU A 65 -12.27 5.90 -12.64
C LEU A 65 -13.60 6.48 -12.17
N LYS A 66 -14.52 5.61 -11.74
CA LYS A 66 -15.73 6.03 -11.04
C LYS A 66 -15.40 6.05 -9.56
N PHE A 67 -15.23 7.25 -9.02
CA PHE A 67 -15.12 7.46 -7.59
C PHE A 67 -16.54 7.64 -7.05
N ASP A 68 -17.10 6.59 -6.45
CA ASP A 68 -18.22 6.78 -5.54
C ASP A 68 -17.68 7.34 -4.23
N GLU A 69 -18.28 8.42 -3.74
CA GLU A 69 -17.90 9.09 -2.49
C GLU A 69 -18.30 8.18 -1.32
N VAL A 70 -17.45 7.20 -1.03
CA VAL A 70 -17.60 6.31 0.12
C VAL A 70 -17.13 7.04 1.38
N LYS A 71 -17.86 6.84 2.49
CA LYS A 71 -17.47 7.40 3.79
C LYS A 71 -16.04 6.96 4.12
N ASP A 72 -15.15 7.94 4.28
CA ASP A 72 -13.83 7.73 4.85
C ASP A 72 -13.98 7.39 6.33
N TYR A 73 -13.62 6.16 6.69
CA TYR A 73 -13.75 5.67 8.07
C TYR A 73 -12.54 6.05 8.93
N HIS A 74 -11.52 6.75 8.40
CA HIS A 74 -10.35 7.24 9.13
C HIS A 74 -9.64 6.17 9.99
N ILE A 75 -9.76 4.90 9.62
CA ILE A 75 -9.25 3.79 10.42
C ILE A 75 -7.71 3.86 10.51
N SER A 76 -7.06 4.28 9.43
CA SER A 76 -5.61 4.50 9.35
C SER A 76 -5.11 5.59 10.31
N ASP A 77 -5.94 6.58 10.68
CA ASP A 77 -5.55 7.66 11.59
C ASP A 77 -5.38 7.17 13.04
N THR A 78 -6.03 6.06 13.41
CA THR A 78 -6.04 5.54 14.78
C THR A 78 -4.82 4.70 15.18
N ILE A 79 -3.96 4.35 14.21
CA ILE A 79 -2.88 3.40 14.43
C ILE A 79 -1.55 4.14 14.52
N GLU A 80 -0.92 4.30 15.68
CA GLU A 80 0.42 4.92 15.75
C GLU A 80 1.44 4.12 14.91
N LYS A 81 2.29 4.79 14.12
CA LYS A 81 3.39 4.14 13.38
C LYS A 81 4.33 3.53 14.41
N PRO A 82 4.38 2.19 14.59
CA PRO A 82 5.39 1.62 15.46
C PRO A 82 6.75 1.79 14.78
N LYS A 83 7.75 2.22 15.55
CA LYS A 83 9.14 2.22 15.08
C LYS A 83 9.49 0.77 14.71
N PRO A 84 10.11 0.51 13.53
CA PRO A 84 10.49 -0.83 13.15
C PRO A 84 11.55 -1.36 14.13
N SER A 85 11.08 -2.04 15.17
CA SER A 85 11.89 -2.79 16.13
C SER A 85 12.01 -4.23 15.65
N MET A 86 13.16 -4.86 15.88
CA MET A 86 13.48 -6.21 15.41
C MET A 86 12.63 -7.32 16.06
N ASP A 87 11.79 -6.96 17.04
CA ASP A 87 10.78 -7.81 17.69
C ASP A 87 9.35 -7.34 17.37
N LEU A 88 9.06 -7.07 16.09
CA LEU A 88 7.71 -6.74 15.62
C LEU A 88 6.74 -7.87 15.96
N LYS A 89 5.89 -7.65 16.96
CA LYS A 89 4.80 -8.57 17.27
C LYS A 89 3.81 -8.57 16.09
N PRO A 90 3.10 -9.68 15.84
CA PRO A 90 2.14 -9.78 14.72
C PRO A 90 1.18 -8.59 14.60
N LEU A 91 0.75 -8.05 15.74
CA LEU A 91 -0.15 -6.90 15.82
C LEU A 91 0.49 -5.59 15.33
N GLU A 92 1.77 -5.35 15.62
CA GLU A 92 2.49 -4.14 15.18
C GLU A 92 2.76 -4.19 13.68
N GLY A 93 2.99 -5.38 13.15
CA GLY A 93 3.09 -5.65 11.72
C GLY A 93 1.81 -5.27 10.96
N LEU A 94 0.67 -5.71 11.49
CA LEU A 94 -0.65 -5.40 10.93
C LEU A 94 -0.98 -3.91 11.02
N GLN A 95 -0.64 -3.27 12.14
CA GLN A 95 -0.81 -1.84 12.34
C GLN A 95 -0.07 -1.01 11.28
N VAL A 96 1.15 -1.39 10.94
CA VAL A 96 1.90 -0.69 9.90
C VAL A 96 1.24 -0.84 8.53
N ALA A 97 0.70 -2.02 8.23
CA ALA A 97 0.07 -2.29 6.94
C ALA A 97 -1.15 -1.39 6.73
N ILE A 98 -2.07 -1.39 7.70
CA ILE A 98 -3.30 -0.59 7.68
C ILE A 98 -3.03 0.92 7.56
N LYS A 99 -1.87 1.40 8.03
CA LYS A 99 -1.55 2.83 7.97
C LYS A 99 -0.97 3.31 6.63
N ARG A 100 -0.61 2.38 5.75
CA ARG A 100 0.02 2.66 4.46
C ARG A 100 -0.94 2.49 3.29
N GLU A 101 -1.94 1.62 3.45
CA GLU A 101 -3.18 1.61 2.66
C GLU A 101 -4.09 2.79 2.98
#